data_AF-A0A1J5LL69-F1
#
_entry.id   AF-A0A1J5LL69-F1
#
_cell.length_a   1.000
_cell.length_b   1.000
_cell.length_c   1.000
_cell.angle_alpha   90.00
_cell.angle_beta   90.00
_cell.angle_gamma   90.00
#
_symmetry.space_group_name_H-M   'P 1'
#
loop_
_entity.id
_entity.type
_entity.pdbx_description
1 polymer ?
#
loop_
_entity_poly.entity_id
_entity_poly.type
_entity_poly.pdbx_seq_one_letter_code
_entity_poly.pdbx_strand_id
1 'polypeptide(L)'
;MNKFTKYTLNVLGAFLFVCALLIFRPVPIVSEHKAITENGIVTQIYSNQGNDIIFILKGNKTRFYINRGLEYGLELNDLKEKLIGKLVVVKYPKYWTPLDWNNSIRHLSKVEFNNEVLFNELK
;
A
#
# COMPACT_ATOMS: atom_id res chain seq x y z
N MET A 1 -44.24 8.25 0.07
CA MET A 1 -43.27 7.35 -0.62
C MET A 1 -43.88 5.97 -0.73
N ASN A 2 -43.90 5.35 -1.91
CA ASN A 2 -44.48 4.01 -2.05
C ASN A 2 -43.58 2.95 -1.37
N LYS A 3 -44.13 1.77 -1.07
CA LYS A 3 -43.38 0.70 -0.37
C LYS A 3 -42.12 0.30 -1.15
N PHE A 4 -42.23 0.26 -2.48
CA PHE A 4 -41.11 -0.06 -3.37
C PHE A 4 -39.92 0.91 -3.17
N THR A 5 -40.14 2.22 -3.30
CA THR A 5 -39.10 3.24 -3.09
C THR A 5 -38.49 3.15 -1.70
N LYS A 6 -39.29 2.86 -0.65
CA LYS A 6 -38.78 2.66 0.72
C LYS A 6 -37.81 1.47 0.79
N TYR A 7 -38.16 0.33 0.21
CA TYR A 7 -37.29 -0.85 0.21
C TYR A 7 -36.03 -0.61 -0.60
N THR A 8 -36.12 0.02 -1.77
CA THR A 8 -34.96 0.37 -2.60
C THR A 8 -33.99 1.27 -1.82
N LEU A 9 -34.50 2.29 -1.13
CA LEU A 9 -33.65 3.20 -0.34
C LEU A 9 -32.99 2.48 0.84
N ASN A 10 -33.70 1.58 1.52
CA ASN A 10 -33.14 0.79 2.62
C ASN A 10 -32.03 -0.15 2.13
N VAL A 11 -32.24 -0.84 1.00
CA VAL A 11 -31.23 -1.73 0.41
C VAL A 11 -30.00 -0.93 -0.02
N LEU A 12 -30.20 0.22 -0.68
CA LEU A 12 -29.10 1.10 -1.06
C LEU A 12 -28.34 1.60 0.17
N GLY A 13 -29.05 2.04 1.22
CA GLY A 13 -28.44 2.49 2.46
C GLY A 13 -27.61 1.41 3.14
N ALA A 14 -28.15 0.19 3.24
CA ALA A 14 -27.41 -0.95 3.79
C ALA A 14 -26.16 -1.30 2.96
N PHE A 15 -26.28 -1.27 1.63
CA PHE A 15 -25.16 -1.49 0.72
C PHE A 15 -24.05 -0.44 0.92
N LEU A 16 -24.41 0.85 0.94
CA LEU A 16 -23.45 1.93 1.17
C LEU A 16 -22.79 1.84 2.55
N PHE A 17 -23.53 1.42 3.57
CA PHE A 17 -22.99 1.18 4.90
C PHE A 17 -21.95 0.06 4.91
N VAL A 18 -22.22 -1.07 4.25
CA VAL A 18 -21.25 -2.16 4.10
C VAL A 18 -20.01 -1.71 3.32
N CYS A 19 -20.18 -0.97 2.22
CA CYS A 19 -19.06 -0.39 1.48
C CYS A 19 -18.21 0.53 2.37
N ALA A 20 -18.84 1.39 3.18
CA ALA A 20 -18.13 2.26 4.11
C ALA A 20 -17.31 1.46 5.12
N LEU A 21 -17.87 0.40 5.73
CA LEU A 21 -17.14 -0.47 6.65
C LEU A 21 -15.90 -1.11 6.00
N LEU A 22 -15.99 -1.48 4.72
CA LEU A 22 -14.85 -2.05 3.98
C LEU A 22 -13.79 -1.00 3.62
N ILE A 23 -14.22 0.23 3.28
CA ILE A 23 -13.33 1.34 2.92
C ILE A 23 -12.57 1.86 4.14
N PHE A 24 -13.25 2.05 5.27
CA PHE A 24 -12.66 2.60 6.49
C PHE A 24 -11.96 1.55 7.37
N ARG A 25 -11.88 0.30 6.92
CA ARG A 25 -11.10 -0.73 7.60
C ARG A 25 -9.61 -0.32 7.57
N PRO A 26 -8.92 -0.28 8.71
CA PRO A 26 -7.50 0.08 8.74
C PRO A 26 -6.64 -0.95 8.00
N VAL A 27 -5.52 -0.49 7.44
CA VAL A 27 -4.48 -1.36 6.90
C VAL A 27 -3.97 -2.26 8.04
N PRO A 28 -3.94 -3.59 7.88
CA PRO A 28 -3.53 -4.48 8.95
C PRO A 28 -2.01 -4.39 9.17
N ILE A 29 -1.62 -4.18 10.43
CA ILE A 29 -0.22 -4.30 10.86
C ILE A 29 0.05 -5.77 11.14
N VAL A 30 1.03 -6.35 10.45
CA VAL A 30 1.35 -7.78 10.52
C VAL A 30 2.76 -8.01 11.06
N SER A 31 2.98 -9.20 11.63
CA SER A 31 4.32 -9.69 11.96
C SER A 31 5.06 -10.15 10.72
N GLU A 32 6.40 -10.18 10.76
CA GLU A 32 7.23 -10.45 9.59
C GLU A 32 6.89 -11.77 8.85
N HIS A 33 6.64 -12.86 9.57
CA HIS A 33 6.27 -14.16 8.97
C HIS A 33 4.90 -14.19 8.27
N LYS A 34 4.05 -13.16 8.47
CA LYS A 34 2.73 -13.03 7.81
C LYS A 34 2.75 -12.03 6.67
N ALA A 35 3.84 -11.28 6.50
CA ALA A 35 3.98 -10.35 5.40
C ALA A 35 4.20 -11.10 4.09
N ILE A 36 3.57 -10.60 3.02
CA ILE A 36 3.92 -11.02 1.67
C ILE A 36 5.30 -10.46 1.37
N THR A 37 6.18 -11.30 0.82
CA THR A 37 7.52 -10.90 0.38
C THR A 37 7.56 -10.92 -1.14
N GLU A 38 8.05 -9.83 -1.75
CA GLU A 38 8.21 -9.69 -3.19
C GLU A 38 9.62 -9.17 -3.50
N ASN A 39 10.29 -9.82 -4.44
CA ASN A 39 11.60 -9.40 -4.92
C ASN A 39 11.43 -8.74 -6.28
N GLY A 40 12.05 -7.59 -6.51
CA GLY A 40 11.95 -6.91 -7.80
C GLY A 40 13.00 -5.85 -8.02
N ILE A 41 13.26 -5.56 -9.30
CA ILE A 41 14.17 -4.48 -9.70
C ILE A 41 13.40 -3.16 -9.63
N VAL A 42 13.88 -2.20 -8.87
CA VAL A 42 13.24 -0.87 -8.78
C VAL A 42 13.41 -0.13 -10.10
N THR A 43 12.32 0.33 -10.69
CA THR A 43 12.34 1.13 -11.92
C THR A 43 12.11 2.61 -11.65
N GLN A 44 11.30 2.94 -10.64
CA GLN A 44 10.99 4.31 -10.26
C GLN A 44 10.82 4.43 -8.75
N ILE A 45 11.28 5.57 -8.23
CA ILE A 45 10.98 6.03 -6.87
C ILE A 45 10.55 7.50 -6.96
N TYR A 46 9.45 7.86 -6.32
CA TYR A 46 8.97 9.26 -6.27
C TYR A 46 8.17 9.51 -4.99
N SER A 47 7.91 10.78 -4.68
CA SER A 47 7.02 11.16 -3.59
C SER A 47 5.73 11.81 -4.10
N ASN A 48 4.69 11.77 -3.27
CA ASN A 48 3.45 12.51 -3.50
C ASN A 48 3.36 13.73 -2.58
N GLN A 49 2.25 14.48 -2.67
CA GLN A 49 1.98 15.63 -1.80
C GLN A 49 1.78 15.25 -0.33
N GLY A 50 1.52 13.98 -0.03
CA GLY A 50 1.31 13.45 1.32
C GLY A 50 2.58 12.95 2.01
N ASN A 51 3.77 13.28 1.48
CA ASN A 51 5.06 12.84 2.00
C ASN A 51 5.31 11.31 1.95
N ASP A 52 4.52 10.59 1.14
CA ASP A 52 4.74 9.16 0.92
C ASP A 52 5.92 8.94 -0.02
N ILE A 53 6.56 7.77 0.10
CA ILE A 53 7.57 7.32 -0.86
C ILE A 53 7.02 6.14 -1.62
N ILE A 54 6.95 6.25 -2.94
CA ILE A 54 6.37 5.26 -3.84
C ILE A 54 7.48 4.58 -4.63
N PHE A 55 7.47 3.26 -4.62
CA PHE A 55 8.32 2.37 -5.40
C PHE A 55 7.50 1.69 -6.50
N ILE A 56 8.09 1.58 -7.69
CA ILE A 56 7.59 0.75 -8.78
C ILE A 56 8.67 -0.26 -9.14
N LEU A 57 8.27 -1.53 -9.26
CA LEU A 57 9.16 -2.64 -9.60
C LEU A 57 9.00 -3.03 -11.08
N LYS A 58 10.06 -3.54 -11.69
CA LYS A 58 10.05 -3.96 -13.10
C LYS A 58 9.03 -5.08 -13.33
N GLY A 59 8.21 -4.93 -14.37
CA GLY A 59 7.22 -5.94 -14.77
C GLY A 59 5.91 -5.89 -13.98
N ASN A 60 5.83 -5.11 -12.90
CA ASN A 60 4.61 -4.93 -12.10
C ASN A 60 4.25 -3.44 -12.03
N LYS A 61 3.00 -3.08 -12.37
CA LYS A 61 2.50 -1.69 -12.24
C LYS A 61 2.02 -1.34 -10.83
N THR A 62 2.17 -2.26 -9.87
CA THR A 62 1.84 -2.06 -8.46
C THR A 62 2.68 -0.93 -7.89
N ARG A 63 2.02 0.01 -7.21
CA ARG A 63 2.66 1.09 -6.46
C ARG A 63 2.81 0.65 -5.01
N PHE A 64 4.05 0.40 -4.61
CA PHE A 64 4.37 0.11 -3.21
C PHE A 64 4.68 1.43 -2.53
N TYR A 65 3.95 1.81 -1.49
CA TYR A 65 4.14 3.10 -0.83
C TYR A 65 4.50 2.94 0.65
N ILE A 66 5.49 3.71 1.10
CA ILE A 66 5.74 3.94 2.52
C ILE A 66 4.96 5.17 2.92
N ASN A 67 3.99 5.01 3.82
CA ASN A 67 3.18 6.11 4.31
C ASN A 67 4.05 7.11 5.09
N ARG A 68 4.01 8.39 4.73
CA ARG A 68 4.78 9.47 5.36
C ARG A 68 6.29 9.18 5.46
N GLY A 69 6.84 8.45 4.48
CA GLY A 69 8.25 8.05 4.51
C GLY A 69 9.21 9.23 4.71
N LEU A 70 8.94 10.38 4.07
CA LEU A 70 9.78 11.58 4.21
C LEU A 70 9.74 12.15 5.64
N GLU A 71 8.61 12.06 6.33
CA GLU A 71 8.47 12.53 7.73
C GLU A 71 9.25 11.65 8.71
N TYR A 72 9.53 10.39 8.34
CA TYR A 72 10.33 9.45 9.13
C TYR A 72 11.82 9.48 8.78
N GLY A 73 12.28 10.50 8.06
CA GLY A 73 13.70 10.73 7.75
C GLY A 73 14.23 9.90 6.58
N LEU A 74 13.36 9.29 5.77
CA LEU A 74 13.78 8.71 4.50
C LEU A 74 13.99 9.82 3.47
N GLU A 75 15.20 9.91 2.92
CA GLU A 75 15.54 10.89 1.90
C GLU A 75 15.29 10.36 0.49
N LEU A 76 14.49 11.09 -0.29
CA LEU A 76 14.05 10.64 -1.62
C LEU A 76 15.21 10.47 -2.61
N ASN A 77 16.16 11.41 -2.61
CA ASN A 77 17.27 11.39 -3.55
C ASN A 77 18.23 10.24 -3.23
N ASP A 78 18.55 10.03 -1.95
CA ASP A 78 19.39 8.92 -1.49
C ASP A 78 18.79 7.57 -1.88
N LEU A 79 17.48 7.40 -1.70
CA LEU A 79 16.78 6.18 -2.12
C LEU A 79 16.83 5.98 -3.64
N LYS A 80 16.63 7.03 -4.43
CA LYS A 80 16.72 6.95 -5.90
C LYS A 80 18.10 6.52 -6.35
N GLU A 81 19.14 7.18 -5.85
CA GLU A 81 20.53 6.89 -6.19
C GLU A 81 20.94 5.48 -5.77
N LYS A 82 20.52 5.04 -4.58
CA LYS A 82 20.87 3.73 -4.02
C LYS A 82 20.14 2.58 -4.71
N LEU A 83 18.87 2.75 -5.09
CA LEU A 83 17.97 1.62 -5.39
C LEU A 83 17.50 1.52 -6.84
N ILE A 84 17.48 2.60 -7.63
CA ILE A 84 17.04 2.51 -9.03
C ILE A 84 17.93 1.53 -9.80
N GLY A 85 17.29 0.60 -10.52
CA GLY A 85 17.96 -0.46 -11.27
C GLY A 85 18.50 -1.61 -10.40
N LYS A 86 18.26 -1.59 -9.09
CA LYS A 86 18.72 -2.63 -8.15
C LYS A 86 17.58 -3.55 -7.74
N LEU A 87 17.95 -4.79 -7.41
CA LEU A 87 17.05 -5.77 -6.82
C LEU A 87 16.83 -5.42 -5.34
N VAL A 88 15.57 -5.28 -4.94
CA VAL A 88 15.17 -5.06 -3.55
C VAL A 88 14.18 -6.14 -3.11
N VAL A 89 14.07 -6.31 -1.80
CA VAL A 89 13.04 -7.13 -1.18
C VAL A 89 12.04 -6.18 -0.52
N VAL A 90 10.77 -6.24 -0.95
CA VAL A 90 9.69 -5.49 -0.32
C VAL A 90 8.79 -6.44 0.45
N LYS A 91 8.33 -6.01 1.64
CA LYS A 91 7.37 -6.76 2.44
C LYS A 91 6.16 -5.91 2.78
N TYR A 92 4.98 -6.48 2.62
CA TYR A 92 3.71 -5.78 2.81
C TYR A 92 2.61 -6.73 3.32
N PRO A 93 1.59 -6.22 4.04
CA PRO A 93 0.49 -7.04 4.50
C PRO A 93 -0.43 -7.45 3.33
N LYS A 94 -1.06 -8.63 3.46
CA LYS A 94 -2.14 -9.05 2.56
C LYS A 94 -3.46 -8.39 2.96
N TYR A 95 -4.00 -7.52 2.10
CA TYR A 95 -5.32 -6.92 2.28
C TYR A 95 -5.97 -6.55 0.94
N TRP A 96 -7.26 -6.19 1.00
CA TRP A 96 -8.08 -5.78 -0.13
C TRP A 96 -9.11 -4.74 0.34
N THR A 97 -9.42 -3.76 -0.50
CA THR A 97 -10.45 -2.75 -0.26
C THR A 97 -11.20 -2.45 -1.56
N PRO A 98 -12.49 -2.09 -1.53
CA PRO A 98 -13.21 -1.68 -2.74
C PRO A 98 -12.53 -0.55 -3.53
N LEU A 99 -11.78 0.34 -2.85
CA LEU A 99 -11.04 1.43 -3.50
C LEU A 99 -9.81 0.96 -4.31
N ASP A 100 -9.28 -0.23 -4.00
CA ASP A 100 -8.17 -0.86 -4.70
C ASP A 100 -8.52 -2.32 -5.00
N TRP A 101 -9.62 -2.49 -5.72
CA TRP A 101 -10.23 -3.79 -5.99
C TRP A 101 -9.31 -4.76 -6.76
N ASN A 102 -8.32 -4.23 -7.49
CA ASN A 102 -7.36 -4.99 -8.29
C ASN A 102 -5.97 -5.08 -7.64
N ASN A 103 -5.81 -4.63 -6.39
CA ASN A 103 -4.55 -4.69 -5.65
C ASN A 103 -3.37 -3.96 -6.32
N SER A 104 -3.66 -2.84 -6.99
CA SER A 104 -2.66 -2.03 -7.69
C SER A 104 -1.84 -1.12 -6.78
N ILE A 105 -2.22 -1.02 -5.50
CA ILE A 105 -1.54 -0.18 -4.50
C ILE A 105 -1.28 -1.01 -3.24
N ARG A 106 -0.05 -0.95 -2.73
CA ARG A 106 0.36 -1.72 -1.55
C ARG A 106 1.09 -0.85 -0.54
N HIS A 107 0.58 -0.84 0.68
CA HIS A 107 1.29 -0.28 1.83
C HIS A 107 2.53 -1.12 2.11
N LEU A 108 3.71 -0.54 1.90
CA LEU A 108 5.01 -1.19 2.08
C LEU A 108 5.41 -1.05 3.54
N SER A 109 5.60 -2.19 4.21
CA SER A 109 5.95 -2.25 5.62
C SER A 109 7.43 -2.50 5.88
N LYS A 110 8.16 -3.04 4.89
CA LYS A 110 9.60 -3.23 4.99
C LYS A 110 10.24 -3.18 3.62
N VAL A 111 11.40 -2.55 3.51
CA VAL A 111 12.27 -2.66 2.32
C VAL A 111 13.68 -3.03 2.75
N GLU A 112 14.23 -4.04 2.08
CA GLU A 112 15.58 -4.53 2.30
C GLU A 112 16.37 -4.45 1.00
N PHE A 113 17.64 -4.10 1.11
CA PHE A 113 18.59 -4.05 0.01
C PHE A 113 19.93 -4.59 0.48
N ASN A 114 20.49 -5.58 -0.21
CA ASN A 114 21.76 -6.22 0.18
C ASN A 114 21.81 -6.66 1.66
N ASN A 115 20.72 -7.26 2.16
CA ASN A 115 20.57 -7.70 3.56
C ASN A 115 20.56 -6.55 4.60
N GLU A 116 20.58 -5.29 4.17
CA GLU A 116 20.37 -4.11 5.00
C GLU A 116 18.88 -3.75 5.00
N VAL A 117 18.33 -3.49 6.19
CA VAL A 117 16.96 -3.02 6.35
C VAL A 117 16.96 -1.50 6.21
N LEU A 118 16.34 -0.98 5.15
CA LEU A 118 16.27 0.46 4.90
C LEU A 118 15.04 1.11 5.55
N PHE A 119 13.96 0.35 5.67
CA PHE A 119 12.74 0.76 6.35
C PHE A 119 12.05 -0.48 6.94
N ASN A 120 11.46 -0.32 8.13
CA ASN A 120 10.68 -1.37 8.79
C ASN A 120 9.65 -0.79 9.76
N GLU A 121 8.39 -1.17 9.59
CA GLU A 121 7.29 -0.90 10.54
C GLU A 121 6.62 -2.19 11.06
N LEU A 122 7.12 -3.37 10.65
CA LEU A 122 6.58 -4.66 11.08
C LEU A 122 6.82 -4.89 12.58
N LYS A 123 5.93 -5.64 13.21
CA LYS A 123 6.03 -6.06 14.62
C LYS A 123 6.78 -7.36 14.81
#